data_AF-A0A967HN98-F1
#
_entry.id   AF-A0A967HN98-F1
#
_cell.length_a   1.000
_cell.length_b   1.000
_cell.length_c   1.000
_cell.angle_alpha   90.00
_cell.angle_beta   90.00
_cell.angle_gamma   90.00
#
_symmetry.space_group_name_H-M   'P 1'
#
loop_
_entity.id
_entity.type
_entity.pdbx_description
1 polymer ?
#
loop_
_entity_poly.entity_id
_entity_poly.type
_entity_poly.pdbx_seq_one_letter_code
_entity_poly.pdbx_strand_id
1 'polypeptide(L)'
;MRHMRLMPAVLLLSAVGAACADDPVDPPDPDPAVPDVDSLLVGLAMDDAAARITATDIGAHVGALAHDSMKGRRTGRPEIEAAAAYIAGALADAGLEPAGREGYLDRWTFDAGPGADSLASRPPNVVALLPGSDPALAGTFVVVTAHFDHVGVGPPDETGDSIYNGADDNASGTAALLEVAEALASLPAPPRRSVLFLAVSG
;
A
#
# COMPACT_ATOMS: atom_id res chain seq x y z
N MET A 1 -39.84 56.16 -0.65
CA MET A 1 -38.60 55.42 -0.96
C MET A 1 -38.61 54.08 -0.22
N ARG A 2 -38.80 52.97 -0.93
CA ARG A 2 -38.11 51.67 -0.77
C ARG A 2 -38.82 50.63 -1.63
N HIS A 3 -38.03 49.99 -2.49
CA HIS A 3 -38.44 48.96 -3.43
C HIS A 3 -38.69 47.62 -2.73
N MET A 4 -39.63 46.83 -3.26
CA MET A 4 -39.53 45.37 -3.28
C MET A 4 -40.39 44.84 -4.43
N ARG A 5 -39.77 44.13 -5.38
CA ARG A 5 -40.44 43.34 -6.41
C ARG A 5 -40.62 41.91 -5.90
N LEU A 6 -41.76 41.28 -6.20
CA LEU A 6 -41.83 39.81 -6.35
C LEU A 6 -42.89 39.46 -7.40
N MET A 7 -42.48 38.63 -8.37
CA MET A 7 -43.31 38.03 -9.41
C MET A 7 -44.03 36.78 -8.88
N PRO A 8 -45.15 36.37 -9.49
CA PRO A 8 -45.90 35.21 -9.06
C PRO A 8 -45.33 33.91 -9.64
N ALA A 9 -45.42 32.85 -8.83
CA ALA A 9 -45.28 31.46 -9.23
C ALA A 9 -46.49 31.02 -10.07
N VAL A 10 -46.25 30.27 -11.15
CA VAL A 10 -47.23 29.33 -11.71
C VAL A 10 -46.49 28.05 -12.08
N LEU A 11 -46.99 26.96 -11.50
CA LEU A 11 -46.49 25.60 -11.59
C LEU A 11 -47.40 24.80 -12.55
N LEU A 12 -46.77 24.05 -13.47
CA LEU A 12 -47.16 22.77 -14.12
C LEU A 12 -48.61 22.50 -14.59
N LEU A 13 -48.77 21.94 -15.81
CA LEU A 13 -49.03 20.49 -16.00
C LEU A 13 -48.94 20.00 -17.48
N SER A 14 -48.12 18.96 -17.67
CA SER A 14 -48.16 17.78 -18.56
C SER A 14 -48.45 17.87 -20.06
N ALA A 15 -47.57 17.22 -20.84
CA ALA A 15 -47.97 16.10 -21.70
C ALA A 15 -46.82 15.09 -21.83
N VAL A 16 -47.11 13.82 -21.51
CA VAL A 16 -46.24 12.66 -21.71
C VAL A 16 -46.38 12.21 -23.16
N GLY A 17 -45.27 12.16 -23.89
CA GLY A 17 -45.14 11.44 -25.15
C GLY A 17 -44.16 10.30 -24.94
N ALA A 18 -44.68 9.06 -24.96
CA ALA A 18 -43.86 7.87 -25.02
C ALA A 18 -43.26 7.75 -26.42
N ALA A 19 -41.97 8.05 -26.55
CA ALA A 19 -41.16 7.65 -27.69
C ALA A 19 -40.32 6.45 -27.24
N CYS A 20 -40.47 5.31 -27.92
CA CYS A 20 -39.49 4.25 -27.86
C CYS A 20 -38.20 4.83 -28.47
N ALA A 21 -37.25 5.21 -27.63
CA ALA A 21 -35.89 5.44 -28.08
C ALA A 21 -35.26 4.06 -28.24
N ASP A 22 -34.80 3.75 -29.45
CA ASP A 22 -33.78 2.71 -29.62
C ASP A 22 -32.61 3.11 -28.73
N ASP A 23 -32.19 2.21 -27.82
CA ASP A 23 -31.01 2.42 -27.01
C ASP A 23 -29.84 2.80 -27.92
N PRO A 24 -29.04 3.84 -27.59
CA PRO A 24 -27.86 4.15 -28.37
C PRO A 24 -26.98 2.90 -28.37
N VAL A 25 -26.81 2.31 -29.56
CA VAL A 25 -25.84 1.24 -29.78
C VAL A 25 -24.48 1.84 -29.44
N ASP A 26 -23.88 1.38 -28.35
CA ASP A 26 -22.51 1.74 -28.01
C ASP A 26 -21.65 1.50 -29.27
N PRO A 27 -20.78 2.45 -29.65
CA PRO A 27 -19.86 2.21 -30.74
C PRO A 27 -19.14 0.89 -30.46
N PRO A 28 -18.94 0.02 -31.47
CA PRO A 28 -18.25 -1.24 -31.25
C PRO A 28 -16.95 -0.94 -30.52
N ASP A 29 -16.69 -1.68 -29.43
CA ASP A 29 -15.42 -1.63 -28.73
C ASP A 29 -14.31 -1.64 -29.79
N PRO A 30 -13.34 -0.72 -29.72
CA PRO A 30 -12.23 -0.74 -30.67
C PRO A 30 -11.64 -2.15 -30.65
N ASP A 31 -11.61 -2.79 -31.82
CA ASP A 31 -10.98 -4.10 -32.06
C ASP A 31 -9.67 -4.12 -31.26
N PRO A 32 -9.41 -5.11 -30.36
CA PRO A 32 -8.27 -5.07 -29.48
C PRO A 32 -7.02 -4.82 -30.30
N ALA A 33 -6.51 -3.59 -30.21
CA ALA A 33 -5.37 -3.18 -31.00
C ALA A 33 -4.26 -4.18 -30.72
N VAL A 34 -3.66 -4.71 -31.78
CA VAL A 34 -2.43 -5.49 -31.63
C VAL A 34 -1.50 -4.62 -30.79
N PRO A 35 -1.06 -5.10 -29.61
CA PRO A 35 -0.30 -4.26 -28.69
C PRO A 35 0.93 -3.75 -29.43
N ASP A 36 1.21 -2.45 -29.31
CA ASP A 36 2.42 -1.90 -29.90
C ASP A 36 3.66 -2.57 -29.29
N VAL A 37 4.78 -2.48 -30.01
CA VAL A 37 6.03 -3.14 -29.60
C VAL A 37 6.50 -2.66 -28.23
N ASP A 38 6.20 -1.42 -27.85
CA ASP A 38 6.57 -0.85 -26.55
C ASP A 38 5.74 -1.49 -25.44
N SER A 39 4.44 -1.70 -25.65
CA SER A 39 3.53 -2.39 -24.72
C SER A 39 3.89 -3.86 -24.56
N LEU A 40 4.33 -4.53 -25.63
CA LEU A 40 4.85 -5.89 -25.58
C LEU A 40 6.16 -5.97 -24.77
N LEU A 41 7.09 -5.02 -24.97
CA LEU A 41 8.33 -4.97 -24.22
C LEU A 41 8.11 -4.67 -22.74
N VAL A 42 7.16 -3.78 -22.41
CA VAL A 42 6.73 -3.54 -21.02
C VAL A 42 6.12 -4.82 -20.43
N GLY A 43 5.25 -5.51 -21.16
CA GLY A 43 4.65 -6.78 -20.73
C GLY A 43 5.71 -7.82 -20.40
N LEU A 44 6.70 -8.02 -21.28
CA LEU A 44 7.81 -8.96 -21.04
C LEU A 44 8.65 -8.56 -19.81
N ALA A 45 8.96 -7.27 -19.65
CA ALA A 45 9.69 -6.80 -18.48
C ALA A 45 8.89 -6.97 -17.17
N MET A 46 7.57 -6.82 -17.22
CA MET A 46 6.67 -7.10 -16.09
C MET A 46 6.67 -8.60 -15.74
N ASP A 47 6.60 -9.48 -16.74
CA ASP A 47 6.63 -10.92 -16.54
C ASP A 47 7.97 -11.36 -15.91
N ASP A 48 9.09 -10.82 -16.41
CA ASP A 48 10.42 -11.07 -15.84
C ASP A 48 10.53 -10.56 -14.39
N ALA A 49 9.97 -9.39 -14.09
CA ALA A 49 9.94 -8.86 -12.73
C ALA A 49 9.06 -9.71 -11.81
N ALA A 50 7.87 -10.13 -12.26
CA ALA A 50 6.97 -10.99 -11.52
C ALA A 50 7.59 -12.37 -11.25
N ALA A 51 8.38 -12.90 -12.20
CA ALA A 51 9.08 -14.17 -12.04
C ALA A 51 10.20 -14.12 -10.98
N ARG A 52 10.65 -12.93 -10.57
CA ARG A 52 11.60 -12.78 -9.44
C ARG A 52 10.94 -12.96 -8.08
N ILE A 53 9.63 -12.80 -7.99
CA ILE A 53 8.90 -13.01 -6.74
C ILE A 53 8.80 -14.51 -6.50
N THR A 54 9.55 -15.02 -5.53
CA THR A 54 9.59 -16.46 -5.25
C THR A 54 9.02 -16.80 -3.87
N ALA A 55 8.46 -18.01 -3.74
CA ALA A 55 8.01 -18.50 -2.45
C ALA A 55 9.16 -18.63 -1.43
N THR A 56 10.40 -18.80 -1.90
CA THR A 56 11.59 -18.86 -1.04
C THR A 56 11.87 -17.50 -0.41
N ASP A 57 11.84 -16.43 -1.21
CA ASP A 57 12.18 -15.08 -0.76
C ASP A 57 11.05 -14.51 0.11
N ILE A 58 9.78 -14.73 -0.29
CA ILE A 58 8.61 -14.49 0.57
C ILE A 58 8.78 -15.22 1.91
N GLY A 59 9.15 -16.51 1.88
CA GLY A 59 9.34 -17.31 3.08
C GLY A 59 10.47 -16.78 3.99
N ALA A 60 11.53 -16.24 3.39
CA ALA A 60 12.63 -15.61 4.13
C ALA A 60 12.17 -14.33 4.85
N HIS A 61 11.41 -13.47 4.18
CA HIS A 61 10.83 -12.26 4.77
C HIS A 61 9.82 -12.59 5.88
N VAL A 62 8.91 -13.53 5.64
CA VAL A 62 7.97 -14.01 6.66
C VAL A 62 8.73 -14.58 7.86
N GLY A 63 9.74 -15.42 7.62
CA GLY A 63 10.55 -16.02 8.67
C GLY A 63 11.30 -14.99 9.51
N ALA A 64 11.86 -13.94 8.89
CA ALA A 64 12.57 -12.87 9.59
C ALA A 64 11.63 -12.01 10.44
N LEU A 65 10.49 -11.60 9.88
CA LEU A 65 9.50 -10.79 10.58
C LEU A 65 8.81 -11.59 11.69
N ALA A 66 8.43 -12.84 11.43
CA ALA A 66 7.75 -13.73 12.37
C ALA A 66 8.69 -14.51 13.29
N HIS A 67 9.98 -14.23 13.30
CA HIS A 67 10.92 -14.90 14.20
C HIS A 67 10.62 -14.59 15.68
N ASP A 68 10.89 -15.52 16.58
CA ASP A 68 10.66 -15.36 18.04
C ASP A 68 11.39 -14.14 18.62
N SER A 69 12.53 -13.76 18.04
CA SER A 69 13.26 -12.54 18.43
C SER A 69 12.46 -11.26 18.21
N MET A 70 11.46 -11.28 17.32
CA MET A 70 10.55 -10.16 17.06
C MET A 70 9.34 -10.15 18.00
N LYS A 71 9.16 -11.19 18.84
CA LYS A 71 8.14 -11.29 19.89
C LYS A 71 6.75 -10.78 19.49
N GLY A 72 6.31 -11.09 18.27
CA GLY A 72 5.01 -10.67 17.74
C GLY A 72 4.84 -9.17 17.51
N ARG A 73 5.93 -8.38 17.42
CA ARG A 73 5.96 -7.02 16.85
C ARG A 73 4.86 -6.09 17.35
N ARG A 74 4.57 -6.10 18.66
CA ARG A 74 3.51 -5.27 19.20
C ARG A 74 3.83 -3.79 19.11
N THR A 75 2.90 -3.00 18.60
CA THR A 75 2.96 -1.53 18.60
C THR A 75 3.25 -1.02 20.01
N GLY A 76 4.25 -0.12 20.11
CA GLY A 76 4.71 0.39 21.40
C GLY A 76 5.57 -0.59 22.21
N ARG A 77 6.21 -1.57 21.56
CA ARG A 77 7.29 -2.39 22.14
C ARG A 77 8.56 -2.26 21.30
N PRO A 78 9.77 -2.48 21.87
CA PRO A 78 11.02 -2.32 21.13
C PRO A 78 11.10 -3.13 19.83
N GLU A 79 10.44 -4.28 19.76
CA GLU A 79 10.45 -5.16 18.59
C GLU A 79 9.76 -4.54 17.36
N ILE A 80 8.89 -3.53 17.53
CA ILE A 80 8.35 -2.79 16.38
C ILE A 80 9.43 -1.99 15.65
N GLU A 81 10.41 -1.46 16.40
CA GLU A 81 11.55 -0.73 15.81
C GLU A 81 12.47 -1.69 15.05
N ALA A 82 12.67 -2.89 15.57
CA ALA A 82 13.46 -3.93 14.88
C ALA A 82 12.79 -4.36 13.57
N ALA A 83 11.47 -4.56 13.58
CA ALA A 83 10.71 -4.86 12.37
C ALA A 83 10.76 -3.70 11.36
N ALA A 84 10.59 -2.45 11.81
CA ALA A 84 10.68 -1.28 10.96
C ALA A 84 12.07 -1.11 10.33
N ALA A 85 13.14 -1.36 11.10
CA ALA A 85 14.51 -1.32 10.61
C ALA A 85 14.77 -2.39 9.54
N TYR A 86 14.22 -3.61 9.74
CA TYR A 86 14.30 -4.68 8.75
C TYR A 86 13.62 -4.29 7.43
N ILE A 87 12.38 -3.80 7.50
CA ILE A 87 11.60 -3.39 6.31
C ILE A 87 12.29 -2.22 5.59
N ALA A 88 12.74 -1.21 6.34
CA ALA A 88 13.46 -0.07 5.76
C ALA A 88 14.77 -0.50 5.08
N GLY A 89 15.50 -1.44 5.67
CA GLY A 89 16.70 -2.03 5.08
C GLY A 89 16.40 -2.73 3.76
N ALA A 90 15.39 -3.60 3.73
CA ALA A 90 14.99 -4.30 2.50
C ALA A 90 14.57 -3.33 1.38
N LEU A 91 13.79 -2.30 1.70
CA LEU A 91 13.39 -1.28 0.71
C LEU A 91 14.58 -0.44 0.22
N ALA A 92 15.55 -0.15 1.10
CA ALA A 92 16.78 0.54 0.74
C ALA A 92 17.69 -0.31 -0.14
N ASP A 93 17.83 -1.61 0.17
CA ASP A 93 18.61 -2.57 -0.61
C ASP A 93 18.02 -2.77 -2.02
N ALA A 94 16.69 -2.70 -2.15
CA ALA A 94 15.98 -2.66 -3.44
C ALA A 94 16.16 -1.33 -4.20
N GLY A 95 16.77 -0.30 -3.59
CA GLY A 95 17.08 0.97 -4.23
C GLY A 95 15.95 2.00 -4.24
N LEU A 96 14.89 1.81 -3.44
CA LEU A 96 13.80 2.78 -3.32
C LEU A 96 14.24 4.00 -2.50
N GLU A 97 13.66 5.17 -2.77
CA GLU A 97 13.97 6.40 -2.05
C GLU A 97 13.22 6.49 -0.72
N PRO A 98 13.83 7.00 0.36
CA PRO A 98 13.12 7.27 1.61
C PRO A 98 12.04 8.34 1.42
N ALA A 99 10.83 8.09 1.93
CA ALA A 99 9.69 9.00 1.81
C ALA A 99 8.98 9.32 3.14
N GLY A 100 9.60 8.95 4.26
CA GLY A 100 9.15 9.31 5.61
C GLY A 100 9.66 10.68 6.06
N ARG A 101 9.12 11.17 7.18
CA ARG A 101 9.57 12.43 7.82
C ARG A 101 10.96 12.30 8.47
N GLU A 102 11.39 11.07 8.74
CA GLU A 102 12.66 10.71 9.38
C GLU A 102 13.37 9.63 8.53
N GLY A 103 13.74 9.96 7.29
CA GLY A 103 14.29 8.99 6.34
C GLY A 103 13.20 8.05 5.83
N TYR A 104 13.35 6.74 5.97
CA TYR A 104 12.27 5.80 5.67
C TYR A 104 11.17 5.80 6.73
N LEU A 105 11.42 6.37 7.91
CA LEU A 105 10.49 6.28 9.02
C LEU A 105 9.50 7.44 9.02
N ASP A 106 8.24 7.13 9.23
CA ASP A 106 7.19 8.10 9.49
C ASP A 106 6.49 7.83 10.83
N ARG A 107 6.88 8.57 11.87
CA ARG A 107 6.43 8.34 13.23
C ARG A 107 5.16 9.11 13.57
N TRP A 108 4.18 8.40 14.13
CA TRP A 108 2.90 8.96 14.58
C TRP A 108 2.74 8.82 16.09
N THR A 109 1.84 9.58 16.70
CA THR A 109 1.62 9.54 18.16
C THR A 109 0.63 8.45 18.51
N PHE A 110 1.05 7.50 19.35
CA PHE A 110 0.21 6.41 19.84
C PHE A 110 -0.04 6.58 21.34
N ASP A 111 -1.30 6.72 21.74
CA ASP A 111 -1.69 6.64 23.15
C ASP A 111 -1.92 5.17 23.52
N ALA A 112 -0.86 4.52 23.97
CA ALA A 112 -0.88 3.13 24.43
C ALA A 112 -1.62 2.93 25.77
N GLY A 113 -2.14 4.01 26.38
CA GLY A 113 -2.77 3.98 27.68
C GLY A 113 -1.78 3.96 28.86
N PRO A 114 -2.29 3.90 30.11
CA PRO A 114 -1.47 3.96 31.31
C PRO A 114 -0.49 2.78 31.41
N GLY A 115 0.81 3.05 31.60
CA GLY A 115 1.85 2.03 31.83
C GLY A 115 2.68 1.62 30.61
N ALA A 116 2.53 2.31 29.46
CA ALA A 116 3.40 2.12 28.30
C ALA A 116 4.66 3.01 28.37
N ASP A 117 5.80 2.49 27.92
CA ASP A 117 7.07 3.25 27.87
C ASP A 117 7.01 4.39 26.83
N SER A 118 7.58 5.55 27.18
CA SER A 118 7.44 6.78 26.39
C SER A 118 8.24 6.83 25.08
N LEU A 119 9.27 6.01 24.87
CA LEU A 119 9.88 5.85 23.54
C LEU A 119 9.03 4.97 22.61
N ALA A 120 8.18 4.14 23.20
CA ALA A 120 7.11 3.41 22.54
C ALA A 120 5.87 4.28 22.23
N SER A 121 5.91 5.59 22.56
CA SER A 121 4.83 6.55 22.27
C SER A 121 4.77 7.01 20.81
N ARG A 122 5.78 6.69 20.01
CA ARG A 122 5.87 7.10 18.60
C ARG A 122 6.30 5.96 17.66
N PRO A 123 5.48 4.91 17.52
CA PRO A 123 5.78 3.82 16.59
C PRO A 123 5.95 4.35 15.15
N PRO A 124 6.85 3.75 14.36
CA PRO A 124 7.10 4.18 12.99
C PRO A 124 6.20 3.44 12.00
N ASN A 125 5.70 4.14 10.98
CA ASN A 125 5.46 3.54 9.68
C ASN A 125 6.78 3.53 8.88
N VAL A 126 6.89 2.66 7.89
CA VAL A 126 8.00 2.66 6.93
C VAL A 126 7.45 3.08 5.57
N VAL A 127 8.07 4.10 4.98
CA VAL A 127 7.61 4.73 3.74
C VAL A 127 8.77 4.84 2.75
N ALA A 128 8.61 4.23 1.58
CA ALA A 128 9.57 4.27 0.49
C ALA A 128 8.88 4.62 -0.85
N LEU A 129 9.61 5.28 -1.74
CA LEU A 129 9.11 5.77 -3.01
C LEU A 129 9.93 5.15 -4.16
N LEU A 130 9.22 4.61 -5.15
CA LEU A 130 9.75 4.36 -6.48
C LEU A 130 9.25 5.49 -7.41
N PRO A 131 10.10 6.44 -7.83
CA PRO A 131 9.68 7.55 -8.68
C PRO A 131 9.18 7.08 -10.05
N GLY A 132 8.08 7.69 -10.52
CA GLY A 132 7.54 7.40 -11.83
C GLY A 132 8.39 7.96 -12.98
N SER A 133 8.41 7.28 -14.12
CA SER A 133 9.16 7.70 -15.32
C SER A 133 8.53 8.83 -16.12
N ASP A 134 7.21 9.05 -15.99
CA ASP A 134 6.47 10.03 -16.80
C ASP A 134 6.31 11.35 -16.02
N PRO A 135 6.89 12.48 -16.47
CA PRO A 135 6.81 13.76 -15.76
C PRO A 135 5.39 14.27 -15.51
N ALA A 136 4.41 13.89 -16.33
CA ALA A 136 3.01 14.27 -16.15
C ALA A 136 2.27 13.40 -15.13
N LEU A 137 2.76 12.18 -14.88
CA LEU A 137 2.11 11.20 -14.00
C LEU A 137 2.89 10.89 -12.73
N ALA A 138 4.17 11.23 -12.65
CA ALA A 138 5.03 10.98 -11.49
C ALA A 138 4.55 11.66 -10.19
N GLY A 139 3.74 12.73 -10.31
CA GLY A 139 3.06 13.35 -9.18
C GLY A 139 1.79 12.63 -8.70
N THR A 140 1.42 11.50 -9.32
CA THR A 140 0.31 10.64 -8.92
C THR A 140 0.85 9.29 -8.45
N PHE A 141 0.22 8.74 -7.41
CA PHE A 141 0.77 7.61 -6.67
C PHE A 141 -0.17 6.41 -6.74
N VAL A 142 0.42 5.23 -6.95
CA VAL A 142 -0.16 3.96 -6.54
C VAL A 142 0.42 3.62 -5.18
N VAL A 143 -0.42 3.33 -4.18
CA VAL A 143 0.04 2.97 -2.84
C VAL A 143 -0.05 1.46 -2.67
N VAL A 144 1.07 0.81 -2.36
CA VAL A 144 1.13 -0.60 -1.95
C VAL A 144 1.37 -0.62 -0.44
N THR A 145 0.50 -1.29 0.30
CA THR A 145 0.52 -1.23 1.76
C THR A 145 0.22 -2.57 2.41
N ALA A 146 0.82 -2.77 3.57
CA ALA A 146 0.60 -3.87 4.49
C ALA A 146 0.91 -3.37 5.90
N HIS A 147 0.21 -3.87 6.91
CA HIS A 147 0.64 -3.63 8.29
C HIS A 147 1.67 -4.67 8.71
N PHE A 148 2.59 -4.31 9.60
CA PHE A 148 3.68 -5.20 10.03
C PHE A 148 3.72 -5.44 11.54
N ASP A 149 2.93 -4.70 12.32
CA ASP A 149 2.72 -4.99 13.74
C ASP A 149 1.89 -6.26 13.92
N HIS A 150 1.91 -6.81 15.14
CA HIS A 150 1.01 -7.89 15.55
C HIS A 150 0.75 -7.86 17.06
N VAL A 151 0.07 -8.88 17.61
CA VAL A 151 -0.44 -8.92 18.99
C VAL A 151 0.67 -8.87 20.06
N GLY A 152 1.86 -9.40 19.75
CA GLY A 152 2.98 -9.49 20.68
C GLY A 152 3.04 -10.80 21.46
N VAL A 153 3.20 -10.69 22.78
CA VAL A 153 3.24 -11.81 23.73
C VAL A 153 1.97 -11.77 24.58
N GLY A 154 1.31 -12.91 24.79
CA GLY A 154 0.18 -13.02 25.71
C GLY A 154 0.15 -14.34 26.46
N PRO A 155 -1.04 -14.86 26.83
CA PRO A 155 -1.13 -16.11 27.57
C PRO A 155 -0.52 -17.27 26.78
N PRO A 156 0.22 -18.18 27.44
CA PRO A 156 0.76 -19.34 26.77
C PRO A 156 -0.35 -20.28 26.29
N ASP A 157 -0.14 -20.90 25.14
CA ASP A 157 -0.97 -21.96 24.59
C ASP A 157 -0.76 -23.30 25.32
N GLU A 158 -1.37 -24.37 24.79
CA GLU A 158 -1.28 -25.72 25.38
C GLU A 158 0.15 -26.31 25.32
N THR A 159 1.02 -25.78 24.46
CA THR A 159 2.43 -26.18 24.33
C THR A 159 3.37 -25.33 25.19
N GLY A 160 2.86 -24.24 25.76
CA GLY A 160 3.61 -23.28 26.57
C GLY A 160 4.14 -22.09 25.76
N ASP A 161 3.85 -22.00 24.46
CA ASP A 161 4.24 -20.86 23.64
C ASP A 161 3.30 -19.68 23.87
N SER A 162 3.88 -18.49 24.05
CA SER A 162 3.17 -17.25 24.36
C SER A 162 3.33 -16.18 23.29
N ILE A 163 4.12 -16.45 22.25
CA ILE A 163 4.41 -15.49 21.19
C ILE A 163 3.36 -15.63 20.08
N TYR A 164 2.70 -14.52 19.76
CA TYR A 164 1.87 -14.43 18.58
C TYR A 164 2.72 -13.93 17.42
N ASN A 165 3.44 -14.84 16.76
CA ASN A 165 4.45 -14.50 15.74
C ASN A 165 3.87 -13.74 14.53
N GLY A 166 2.58 -13.88 14.23
CA GLY A 166 1.93 -13.11 13.18
C GLY A 166 2.51 -13.37 11.79
N ALA A 167 2.71 -14.64 11.45
CA ALA A 167 3.27 -15.03 10.15
C ALA A 167 2.30 -14.71 9.01
N ASP A 168 1.04 -15.07 9.15
CA ASP A 168 -0.02 -14.76 8.18
C ASP A 168 -0.64 -13.39 8.41
N ASP A 169 -0.78 -12.98 9.68
CA ASP A 169 -1.24 -11.66 10.09
C ASP A 169 -0.07 -10.89 10.72
N ASN A 170 0.64 -10.01 10.03
CA ASN A 170 0.63 -9.80 8.59
C ASN A 170 2.06 -9.73 8.03
N ALA A 171 2.92 -10.63 8.52
CA ALA A 171 4.26 -10.78 7.96
C ALA A 171 4.21 -11.22 6.49
N SER A 172 3.22 -12.04 6.10
CA SER A 172 2.99 -12.47 4.71
C SER A 172 2.66 -11.31 3.78
N GLY A 173 1.76 -10.41 4.16
CA GLY A 173 1.44 -9.21 3.39
C GLY A 173 2.61 -8.24 3.32
N THR A 174 3.36 -8.09 4.41
CA THR A 174 4.58 -7.27 4.42
C THR A 174 5.68 -7.87 3.54
N ALA A 175 5.84 -9.20 3.53
CA ALA A 175 6.75 -9.89 2.63
C ALA A 175 6.36 -9.67 1.16
N ALA A 176 5.08 -9.80 0.81
CA ALA A 176 4.60 -9.51 -0.53
C ALA A 176 4.87 -8.05 -0.94
N LEU A 177 4.73 -7.09 -0.01
CA LEU A 177 5.08 -5.69 -0.25
C LEU A 177 6.56 -5.53 -0.61
N LEU A 178 7.47 -6.19 0.13
CA LEU A 178 8.92 -6.13 -0.12
C LEU A 178 9.29 -6.74 -1.48
N GLU A 179 8.73 -7.89 -1.81
CA GLU A 179 8.97 -8.58 -3.09
C GLU A 179 8.45 -7.76 -4.28
N VAL A 180 7.26 -7.16 -4.17
CA VAL A 180 6.73 -6.28 -5.22
C VAL A 180 7.60 -5.03 -5.37
N ALA A 181 8.15 -4.50 -4.26
CA ALA A 181 9.07 -3.37 -4.30
C ALA A 181 10.36 -3.70 -5.05
N GLU A 182 10.99 -4.83 -4.73
CA GLU A 182 12.20 -5.30 -5.41
C GLU A 182 11.93 -5.58 -6.89
N ALA A 183 10.84 -6.30 -7.20
CA ALA A 183 10.46 -6.62 -8.57
C ALA A 183 10.27 -5.36 -9.42
N LEU A 184 9.52 -4.38 -8.93
CA LEU A 184 9.28 -3.13 -9.65
C LEU A 184 10.54 -2.26 -9.75
N ALA A 185 11.40 -2.24 -8.73
CA ALA A 185 12.67 -1.53 -8.79
C ALA A 185 13.66 -2.15 -9.78
N SER A 186 13.50 -3.44 -10.08
CA SER A 186 14.37 -4.17 -11.00
C SER A 186 14.07 -3.97 -12.48
N LEU A 187 13.00 -3.24 -12.80
CA LEU A 187 12.59 -3.00 -14.17
C LEU A 187 13.63 -2.17 -14.94
N PRO A 188 13.79 -2.40 -16.26
CA PRO A 188 14.65 -1.58 -17.10
C PRO A 188 14.25 -0.10 -17.12
N ALA A 189 12.95 0.18 -16.93
CA ALA A 189 12.40 1.51 -16.75
C ALA A 189 11.33 1.48 -15.65
N PRO A 190 11.28 2.47 -14.75
CA PRO A 190 10.29 2.48 -13.69
C PRO A 190 8.87 2.72 -14.26
N PRO A 191 7.82 2.33 -13.53
CA PRO A 191 6.43 2.57 -13.93
C PRO A 191 6.17 4.05 -14.22
N ARG A 192 5.18 4.37 -15.07
CA ARG A 192 4.88 5.77 -15.41
C ARG A 192 4.46 6.61 -14.19
N ARG A 193 3.69 6.00 -13.29
CA ARG A 193 3.29 6.61 -12.00
C ARG A 193 4.29 6.24 -10.93
N SER A 194 4.44 7.11 -9.96
CA SER A 194 5.21 6.78 -8.76
C SER A 194 4.48 5.71 -7.95
N VAL A 195 5.23 4.81 -7.33
CA VAL A 195 4.69 3.80 -6.41
C VAL A 195 5.19 4.10 -5.01
N LEU A 196 4.26 4.31 -4.08
CA LEU A 196 4.56 4.53 -2.67
C LEU A 196 4.34 3.22 -1.91
N PHE A 197 5.41 2.71 -1.31
CA PHE A 197 5.36 1.54 -0.45
C PHE A 197 5.22 2.01 0.99
N LEU A 198 4.12 1.62 1.63
CA LEU A 198 3.75 2.07 2.97
C LEU A 198 3.50 0.86 3.87
N ALA A 199 4.49 0.48 4.67
CA ALA A 199 4.31 -0.51 5.72
C ALA A 199 3.88 0.20 7.01
N VAL A 200 2.70 -0.13 7.54
CA VAL A 200 2.12 0.58 8.69
C VAL A 200 2.24 -0.21 9.99
N SER A 201 2.40 0.49 11.11
CA SER A 201 2.22 -0.06 12.46
C SER A 201 1.01 0.60 13.13
N GLY A 202 0.28 -0.14 13.96
CA GLY A 202 -0.90 0.38 14.66
C GLY A 202 -1.66 -0.61 15.50
#